data_AF-A0A963X6I3-F1
#
_entry.id   AF-A0A963X6I3-F1
#
_cell.length_a   1.000
_cell.length_b   1.000
_cell.length_c   1.000
_cell.angle_alpha   90.00
_cell.angle_beta   90.00
_cell.angle_gamma   90.00
#
_symmetry.space_group_name_H-M   'P 1'
#
loop_
_entity.id
_entity.type
_entity.pdbx_description
1 polymer ?
#
loop_
_entity_poly.entity_id
_entity_poly.type
_entity_poly.pdbx_seq_one_letter_code
_entity_poly.pdbx_strand_id
1 'polypeptide(L)'
;MFRWLLVLLLSALLGSAPARADAPMERGFATASRPLLADPADAKSRLGQVFVATPVAVLERRGGLARVRVEGWHQDGADRLLYALQGKRIRRAILKKDSTGILTRLDSLTDPATGQLWHRVAFEAWTDARHLAPAADPLWEEAEMLFSTRCTSCHERRIPHKYTANQWVGLLKVMGPRTGLPKDKQQLILKFLQFRAKDTRDLPAGD
;
A
#
# COMPACT_ATOMS: atom_id res chain seq x y z
N MET A 1 4.37 -60.95 49.36
CA MET A 1 3.54 -60.57 48.19
C MET A 1 3.21 -59.09 48.29
N PHE A 2 4.02 -58.20 47.71
CA PHE A 2 3.80 -56.76 47.74
C PHE A 2 3.58 -56.29 46.29
N ARG A 3 2.39 -55.79 45.99
CA ARG A 3 1.94 -55.41 44.65
C ARG A 3 1.95 -53.88 44.59
N TRP A 4 2.93 -53.30 43.91
CA TRP A 4 3.06 -51.86 43.71
C TRP A 4 2.07 -51.41 42.62
N LEU A 5 1.18 -50.46 42.95
CA LEU A 5 0.41 -49.71 41.95
C LEU A 5 1.29 -48.59 41.39
N LEU A 6 1.54 -48.62 40.08
CA LEU A 6 2.15 -47.51 39.35
C LEU A 6 1.02 -46.64 38.77
N VAL A 7 0.82 -45.45 39.31
CA VAL A 7 -0.08 -44.43 38.73
C VAL A 7 0.72 -43.67 37.67
N LEU A 8 0.37 -43.86 36.40
CA LEU A 8 0.91 -43.08 35.28
C LEU A 8 0.10 -41.78 35.15
N LEU A 9 0.67 -40.67 35.62
CA LEU A 9 0.18 -39.32 35.32
C LEU A 9 0.61 -38.94 33.90
N LEU A 10 -0.34 -38.96 32.95
CA LEU A 10 -0.15 -38.32 31.65
C LEU A 10 -0.28 -36.80 31.83
N SER A 11 0.85 -36.11 31.85
CA SER A 11 0.89 -34.65 31.73
C SER A 11 0.64 -34.25 30.27
N ALA A 12 -0.54 -33.69 29.99
CA ALA A 12 -0.83 -33.06 28.71
C ALA A 12 -0.06 -31.73 28.61
N LEU A 13 1.04 -31.72 27.85
CA LEU A 13 1.73 -30.50 27.47
C LEU A 13 0.91 -29.79 26.37
N LEU A 14 0.12 -28.79 26.75
CA LEU A 14 -0.35 -27.79 25.80
C LEU A 14 0.85 -26.93 25.39
N GLY A 15 1.45 -27.26 24.24
CA GLY A 15 2.42 -26.40 23.59
C GLY A 15 1.73 -25.14 23.07
N SER A 16 1.84 -24.04 23.80
CA SER A 16 1.57 -22.71 23.27
C SER A 16 2.63 -22.42 22.21
N ALA A 17 2.27 -22.51 20.93
CA ALA A 17 3.14 -22.05 19.86
C ALA A 17 3.42 -20.54 20.10
N PRO A 18 4.68 -20.10 20.13
CA PRO A 18 4.96 -18.68 20.27
C PRO A 18 4.39 -17.96 19.05
N ALA A 19 3.70 -16.84 19.28
CA ALA A 19 3.41 -15.87 18.23
C ALA A 19 4.73 -15.61 17.52
N ARG A 20 4.80 -15.95 16.23
CA ARG A 20 6.02 -15.81 15.44
C ARG A 20 6.33 -14.30 15.43
N ALA A 21 7.35 -13.89 16.17
CA ALA A 21 7.88 -12.55 16.08
C ALA A 21 8.20 -12.30 14.61
N ASP A 22 7.57 -11.29 14.01
CA ASP A 22 7.76 -10.94 12.62
C ASP A 22 9.24 -10.65 12.40
N ALA A 23 9.93 -11.54 11.70
CA ALA A 23 11.26 -11.25 11.17
C ALA A 23 11.16 -9.95 10.34
N PRO A 24 12.18 -9.08 10.35
CA PRO A 24 12.13 -7.84 9.58
C PRO A 24 11.88 -8.19 8.11
N MET A 25 10.68 -7.85 7.65
CA MET A 25 10.25 -8.16 6.30
C MET A 25 10.97 -7.23 5.33
N GLU A 26 11.47 -7.78 4.21
CA GLU A 26 12.07 -6.96 3.15
C GLU A 26 11.05 -5.90 2.70
N ARG A 27 11.42 -4.62 2.78
CA ARG A 27 10.56 -3.55 2.25
C ARG A 27 10.77 -3.42 0.74
N GLY A 28 9.67 -3.23 0.02
CA GLY A 28 9.67 -2.94 -1.41
C GLY A 28 8.71 -1.81 -1.75
N PHE A 29 8.91 -1.17 -2.90
CA PHE A 29 8.07 -0.09 -3.41
C PHE A 29 7.64 -0.39 -4.83
N ALA A 30 6.33 -0.36 -5.09
CA ALA A 30 5.80 -0.60 -6.43
C ALA A 30 6.30 0.46 -7.43
N THR A 31 7.08 0.07 -8.43
CA THR A 31 7.64 1.00 -9.44
C THR A 31 6.65 1.37 -10.55
N ALA A 32 5.53 0.65 -10.61
CA ALA A 32 4.42 0.86 -11.53
C ALA A 32 3.13 0.30 -10.94
N SER A 33 1.96 0.68 -11.48
CA SER A 33 0.71 0.05 -11.05
C SER A 33 0.65 -1.39 -11.57
N ARG A 34 0.45 -2.37 -10.69
CA ARG A 34 0.51 -3.79 -11.06
C ARG A 34 -0.66 -4.59 -10.51
N PRO A 35 -1.12 -5.64 -11.23
CA PRO A 35 -2.12 -6.55 -10.71
C PRO A 35 -1.69 -7.19 -9.40
N LEU A 36 -2.69 -7.46 -8.56
CA LEU A 36 -2.60 -8.29 -7.37
C LEU A 36 -3.34 -9.60 -7.66
N LEU A 37 -2.70 -10.73 -7.40
CA LEU A 37 -3.20 -12.07 -7.67
C LEU A 37 -3.36 -12.87 -6.37
N ALA A 38 -4.37 -13.74 -6.30
CA ALA A 38 -4.52 -14.67 -5.19
C ALA A 38 -3.58 -15.88 -5.35
N ASP A 39 -3.46 -16.37 -6.57
CA ASP A 39 -2.64 -17.52 -6.93
C ASP A 39 -1.55 -17.10 -7.94
N PRO A 40 -0.25 -17.32 -7.64
CA PRO A 40 0.83 -16.99 -8.55
C PRO A 40 0.85 -17.84 -9.84
N ALA A 41 0.15 -18.98 -9.86
CA ALA A 41 0.03 -19.84 -11.04
C ALA A 41 -1.17 -19.48 -11.93
N ASP A 42 -2.12 -18.66 -11.45
CA ASP A 42 -3.32 -18.27 -12.22
C ASP A 42 -3.43 -16.75 -12.37
N ALA A 43 -3.12 -16.25 -13.57
CA ALA A 43 -3.26 -14.84 -13.91
C ALA A 43 -4.73 -14.33 -13.88
N LYS A 44 -5.74 -15.23 -13.87
CA LYS A 44 -7.16 -14.87 -13.74
C LYS A 44 -7.58 -14.63 -12.29
N SER A 45 -6.80 -15.10 -11.31
CA SER A 45 -7.01 -14.94 -9.87
C SER A 45 -6.83 -13.49 -9.35
N ARG A 46 -7.07 -12.49 -10.21
CA ARG A 46 -6.90 -11.07 -9.91
C ARG A 46 -7.79 -10.65 -8.73
N LEU A 47 -7.15 -10.15 -7.68
CA LEU A 47 -7.78 -9.52 -6.52
C LEU A 47 -7.97 -8.02 -6.73
N GLY A 48 -7.15 -7.41 -7.57
CA GLY A 48 -7.12 -5.96 -7.75
C GLY A 48 -5.82 -5.47 -8.37
N GLN A 49 -5.39 -4.28 -7.95
CA GLN A 49 -4.09 -3.72 -8.30
C GLN A 49 -3.48 -2.92 -7.15
N VAL A 50 -2.15 -2.95 -7.07
CA VAL A 50 -1.34 -2.02 -6.28
C VAL A 50 -0.97 -0.83 -7.16
N PHE A 51 -0.97 0.38 -6.60
CA PHE A 51 -0.59 1.60 -7.32
C PHE A 51 0.92 1.87 -7.18
N VAL A 52 1.47 2.60 -8.15
CA VAL A 52 2.87 3.10 -8.10
C VAL A 52 3.21 3.80 -6.77
N ALA A 53 4.47 3.70 -6.38
CA ALA A 53 5.07 4.19 -5.14
C ALA A 53 4.32 3.75 -3.87
N THR A 54 3.73 2.56 -3.90
CA THR A 54 3.14 1.95 -2.70
C THR A 54 4.20 1.08 -2.03
N PRO A 55 4.56 1.34 -0.77
CA PRO A 55 5.37 0.41 0.01
C PRO A 55 4.59 -0.87 0.26
N VAL A 56 5.35 -1.96 0.27
CA VAL A 56 4.89 -3.31 0.55
C VAL A 56 5.94 -4.01 1.38
N ALA A 57 5.52 -4.99 2.18
CA ALA A 57 6.45 -5.92 2.79
C ALA A 57 6.50 -7.19 1.93
N VAL A 58 7.69 -7.55 1.44
CA VAL A 58 7.94 -8.73 0.62
C VAL A 58 8.08 -9.94 1.55
N LEU A 59 7.15 -10.89 1.39
CA LEU A 59 7.05 -12.11 2.19
C LEU A 59 7.82 -13.27 1.56
N GLU A 60 7.78 -13.36 0.25
CA GLU A 60 8.34 -14.48 -0.52
C GLU A 60 8.56 -14.01 -1.97
N ARG A 61 9.57 -14.57 -2.65
CA ARG A 61 9.77 -14.43 -4.10
C ARG A 61 9.74 -15.81 -4.74
N ARG A 62 8.91 -16.00 -5.77
CA ARG A 62 8.74 -17.28 -6.46
C ARG A 62 8.32 -17.08 -7.92
N GLY A 63 9.05 -17.69 -8.85
CA GLY A 63 8.66 -17.72 -10.27
C GLY A 63 8.50 -16.32 -10.92
N GLY A 64 9.34 -15.35 -10.55
CA GLY A 64 9.24 -13.97 -11.04
C GLY A 64 8.12 -13.13 -10.39
N LEU A 65 7.37 -13.71 -9.45
CA LEU A 65 6.39 -13.02 -8.63
C LEU A 65 6.92 -12.84 -7.20
N ALA A 66 6.34 -11.88 -6.49
CA ALA A 66 6.55 -11.67 -5.07
C ALA A 66 5.22 -11.74 -4.34
N ARG A 67 5.18 -12.51 -3.25
CA ARG A 67 4.08 -12.43 -2.27
C ARG A 67 4.36 -11.22 -1.41
N VAL A 68 3.40 -10.32 -1.33
CA VAL A 68 3.55 -9.05 -0.64
C VAL A 68 2.40 -8.83 0.34
N ARG A 69 2.72 -8.23 1.49
CA ARG A 69 1.74 -7.65 2.40
C ARG A 69 1.60 -6.17 2.07
N VAL A 70 0.36 -5.74 1.84
CA VAL A 70 0.01 -4.34 1.60
C VAL A 70 -0.84 -3.85 2.75
N GLU A 71 -0.47 -2.71 3.33
CA GLU A 71 -1.26 -2.05 4.36
C GLU A 71 -1.88 -0.77 3.82
N GLY A 72 -3.00 -0.34 4.40
CA GLY A 72 -3.62 0.93 4.05
C GLY A 72 -4.88 1.20 4.85
N TRP A 73 -5.49 2.35 4.58
CA TRP A 73 -6.71 2.81 5.23
C TRP A 73 -7.89 2.75 4.27
N HIS A 74 -9.05 2.34 4.74
CA HIS A 74 -10.31 2.58 4.04
C HIS A 74 -11.33 3.24 4.97
N GLN A 75 -12.23 4.03 4.39
CA GLN A 75 -13.38 4.54 5.11
C GLN A 75 -14.35 3.38 5.35
N ASP A 76 -15.04 3.39 6.49
CA ASP A 76 -16.11 2.44 6.76
C ASP A 76 -17.15 2.43 5.62
N GLY A 77 -17.59 1.23 5.22
CA GLY A 77 -18.44 1.01 4.04
C GLY A 77 -17.77 1.17 2.67
N ALA A 78 -16.47 1.52 2.59
CA ALA A 78 -15.73 1.74 1.34
C ALA A 78 -14.42 0.93 1.24
N ASP A 79 -14.48 -0.36 1.61
CA ASP A 79 -13.39 -1.34 1.71
C ASP A 79 -12.59 -1.63 0.44
N ARG A 80 -13.09 -1.24 -0.74
CA ARG A 80 -12.42 -1.52 -2.02
C ARG A 80 -11.17 -0.69 -2.28
N LEU A 81 -11.12 0.55 -1.80
CA LEU A 81 -10.05 1.49 -2.16
C LEU A 81 -9.23 1.84 -0.92
N LEU A 82 -7.97 1.43 -0.91
CA LEU A 82 -7.06 1.66 0.19
C LEU A 82 -6.20 2.90 -0.04
N TYR A 83 -6.06 3.69 1.00
CA TYR A 83 -5.35 4.95 1.02
C TYR A 83 -4.13 4.90 1.94
N ALA A 84 -3.19 5.82 1.70
CA ALA A 84 -2.01 5.94 2.54
C ALA A 84 -2.30 6.60 3.88
N LEU A 85 -3.25 7.52 3.89
CA LEU A 85 -3.65 8.31 5.05
C LEU A 85 -5.18 8.46 5.02
N GLN A 86 -5.80 8.56 6.19
CA GLN A 86 -7.22 8.81 6.35
C GLN A 86 -7.59 10.15 5.72
N GLY A 87 -8.71 10.19 4.98
CA GLY A 87 -9.22 11.39 4.34
C GLY A 87 -8.35 11.93 3.19
N LYS A 88 -7.17 11.36 2.91
CA LYS A 88 -6.30 11.79 1.81
C LYS A 88 -6.40 10.79 0.66
N ARG A 89 -6.68 11.29 -0.54
CA ARG A 89 -6.85 10.51 -1.78
C ARG A 89 -5.52 10.02 -2.37
N ILE A 90 -4.62 9.57 -1.50
CA ILE A 90 -3.30 9.00 -1.83
C ILE A 90 -3.45 7.49 -1.88
N ARG A 91 -3.60 6.92 -3.08
CA ARG A 91 -4.00 5.52 -3.23
C ARG A 91 -2.82 4.56 -3.02
N ARG A 92 -3.07 3.45 -2.33
CA ARG A 92 -2.14 2.31 -2.17
C ARG A 92 -2.57 1.12 -3.02
N ALA A 93 -3.83 0.70 -2.91
CA ALA A 93 -4.37 -0.41 -3.69
C ALA A 93 -5.87 -0.22 -3.96
N ILE A 94 -6.38 -0.91 -4.97
CA ILE A 94 -7.82 -1.07 -5.18
C ILE A 94 -8.12 -2.55 -5.41
N LEU A 95 -9.10 -3.07 -4.67
CA LEU A 95 -9.59 -4.43 -4.76
C LEU A 95 -10.87 -4.51 -5.62
N LYS A 96 -11.09 -5.67 -6.22
CA LYS A 96 -12.39 -6.03 -6.78
C LYS A 96 -13.42 -6.15 -5.65
N LYS A 97 -14.69 -5.98 -6.00
CA LYS A 97 -15.80 -5.99 -5.03
C LYS A 97 -15.90 -7.32 -4.27
N ASP A 98 -15.66 -8.43 -4.94
CA ASP A 98 -15.68 -9.80 -4.41
C ASP A 98 -14.41 -10.19 -3.64
N SER A 99 -13.38 -9.33 -3.65
CA SER A 99 -12.07 -9.62 -3.09
C SER A 99 -11.81 -8.92 -1.75
N THR A 100 -12.75 -8.12 -1.23
CA THR A 100 -12.52 -7.34 0.01
C THR A 100 -12.52 -8.19 1.28
N GLY A 101 -13.04 -9.42 1.22
CA GLY A 101 -13.01 -10.37 2.35
C GLY A 101 -11.61 -10.83 2.77
N ILE A 102 -10.57 -10.54 1.99
CA ILE A 102 -9.17 -10.84 2.34
C ILE A 102 -8.56 -9.83 3.33
N LEU A 103 -9.25 -8.70 3.57
CA LEU A 103 -8.75 -7.64 4.43
C LEU A 103 -8.76 -8.08 5.90
N THR A 104 -7.61 -7.99 6.54
CA THR A 104 -7.48 -8.13 7.99
C THR A 104 -7.44 -6.74 8.62
N ARG A 105 -8.40 -6.44 9.49
CA ARG A 105 -8.41 -5.18 10.25
C ARG A 105 -7.30 -5.19 11.31
N LEU A 106 -6.48 -4.14 11.31
CA LEU A 106 -5.41 -3.92 12.28
C LEU A 106 -5.86 -2.99 13.40
N ASP A 107 -6.44 -1.83 13.03
CA ASP A 107 -6.94 -0.85 13.97
C ASP A 107 -8.13 -0.06 13.35
N SER A 108 -8.71 0.86 14.12
CA SER A 108 -9.76 1.75 13.65
C SER A 108 -9.65 3.12 14.33
N LEU A 109 -9.96 4.17 13.58
CA LEU A 109 -9.88 5.55 14.03
C LEU A 109 -11.08 6.34 13.51
N THR A 110 -11.75 7.08 14.39
CA THR A 110 -12.71 8.10 13.98
C THR A 110 -11.99 9.43 13.81
N ASP A 111 -12.08 10.03 12.63
CA ASP A 111 -11.54 11.36 12.36
C ASP A 111 -12.37 12.40 13.14
N PRO A 112 -11.80 13.12 14.12
CA PRO A 112 -12.55 14.06 14.94
C PRO A 112 -13.04 15.28 14.16
N ALA A 113 -12.40 15.63 13.04
CA ALA A 113 -12.79 16.78 12.22
C ALA A 113 -13.98 16.46 11.29
N THR A 114 -14.16 15.19 10.92
CA THR A 114 -15.18 14.78 9.92
C THR A 114 -16.21 13.79 10.44
N GLY A 115 -15.97 13.19 11.61
CA GLY A 115 -16.78 12.10 12.17
C GLY A 115 -16.68 10.78 11.40
N GLN A 116 -15.80 10.69 10.39
CA GLN A 116 -15.67 9.50 9.56
C GLN A 116 -14.89 8.40 10.29
N LEU A 117 -15.42 7.18 10.28
CA LEU A 117 -14.72 5.99 10.75
C LEU A 117 -13.79 5.46 9.65
N TRP A 118 -12.53 5.24 10.00
CA TRP A 118 -11.50 4.68 9.14
C TRP A 118 -10.95 3.40 9.75
N HIS A 119 -10.69 2.41 8.91
CA HIS A 119 -10.07 1.15 9.29
C HIS A 119 -8.69 1.03 8.65
N ARG A 120 -7.65 0.79 9.45
CA ARG A 120 -6.38 0.31 8.93
C ARG A 120 -6.48 -1.18 8.74
N VAL A 121 -6.08 -1.62 7.56
CA VAL A 121 -6.17 -3.02 7.15
C VAL A 121 -4.85 -3.45 6.53
N ALA A 122 -4.63 -4.75 6.52
CA ALA A 122 -3.61 -5.39 5.72
C ALA A 122 -4.21 -6.55 4.92
N PHE A 123 -3.56 -6.89 3.81
CA PHE A 123 -3.82 -8.12 3.07
C PHE A 123 -2.56 -8.62 2.38
N GLU A 124 -2.57 -9.89 2.01
CA GLU A 124 -1.49 -10.51 1.23
C GLU A 124 -1.96 -10.79 -0.20
N ALA A 125 -1.06 -10.62 -1.16
CA ALA A 125 -1.31 -10.96 -2.56
C ALA A 125 0.01 -11.17 -3.30
N TRP A 126 -0.07 -11.77 -4.48
CA TRP A 126 1.07 -11.90 -5.40
C TRP A 126 1.10 -10.74 -6.40
N THR A 127 2.30 -10.26 -6.73
CA THR A 127 2.52 -9.26 -7.77
C THR A 127 3.84 -9.48 -8.51
N ASP A 128 4.09 -8.72 -9.58
CA ASP A 128 5.30 -8.85 -10.39
C ASP A 128 6.53 -8.35 -9.62
N ALA A 129 7.46 -9.25 -9.33
CA ALA A 129 8.65 -8.96 -8.53
C ALA A 129 9.59 -7.96 -9.20
N ARG A 130 9.55 -7.83 -10.54
CA ARG A 130 10.38 -6.88 -11.32
C ARG A 130 9.95 -5.43 -11.11
N HIS A 131 8.76 -5.23 -10.55
CA HIS A 131 8.20 -3.91 -10.28
C HIS A 131 8.26 -3.53 -8.80
N LEU A 132 9.22 -4.07 -8.06
CA LEU A 132 9.49 -3.72 -6.67
C LEU A 132 10.91 -3.17 -6.53
N ALA A 133 11.03 -1.88 -6.21
CA ALA A 133 12.28 -1.25 -5.84
C ALA A 133 12.54 -1.43 -4.33
N PRO A 134 13.80 -1.56 -3.88
CA PRO A 134 14.12 -1.70 -2.46
C PRO A 134 13.96 -0.39 -1.65
N ALA A 135 13.87 0.75 -2.34
CA ALA A 135 13.79 2.07 -1.73
C ALA A 135 12.85 3.00 -2.49
N ALA A 136 12.30 3.99 -1.78
CA ALA A 136 11.41 5.00 -2.35
C ALA A 136 12.16 6.13 -3.05
N ASP A 137 13.37 6.46 -2.59
CA ASP A 137 14.11 7.65 -3.03
C ASP A 137 14.27 7.75 -4.55
N PRO A 138 14.65 6.68 -5.29
CA PRO A 138 14.74 6.77 -6.75
C PRO A 138 13.39 7.08 -7.44
N LEU A 139 12.27 6.65 -6.84
CA LEU A 139 10.94 6.98 -7.36
C LEU A 139 10.61 8.46 -7.11
N TRP A 140 11.03 9.00 -5.96
CA TRP A 140 10.82 10.41 -5.63
C TRP A 140 11.70 11.35 -6.44
N GLU A 141 12.97 10.99 -6.66
CA GLU A 141 13.88 11.70 -7.56
C GLU A 141 13.32 11.74 -8.99
N GLU A 142 12.82 10.60 -9.50
CA GLU A 142 12.17 10.57 -10.80
C GLU A 142 10.92 11.47 -10.83
N ALA A 143 10.06 11.39 -9.82
CA ALA A 143 8.86 12.20 -9.74
C ALA A 143 9.18 13.70 -9.75
N GLU A 144 10.20 14.11 -8.98
CA GLU A 144 10.67 15.48 -8.91
C GLU A 144 11.25 15.96 -10.24
N MET A 145 12.09 15.14 -10.88
CA MET A 145 12.65 15.43 -12.19
C MET A 145 11.55 15.62 -13.24
N LEU A 146 10.60 14.69 -13.32
CA LEU A 146 9.48 14.77 -14.26
C LEU A 146 8.59 15.97 -13.96
N PHE A 147 8.31 16.26 -12.69
CA PHE A 147 7.52 17.43 -12.30
C PHE A 147 8.23 18.73 -12.67
N SER A 148 9.54 18.81 -12.49
CA SER A 148 10.35 20.00 -12.81
C SER A 148 10.47 20.26 -14.31
N THR A 149 10.53 19.20 -15.11
CA THR A 149 10.80 19.30 -16.56
C THR A 149 9.54 19.27 -17.42
N ARG A 150 8.48 18.58 -16.99
CA ARG A 150 7.26 18.38 -17.77
C ARG A 150 6.11 19.29 -17.35
N CYS A 151 6.12 19.84 -16.14
CA CYS A 151 5.06 20.75 -15.66
C CYS A 151 5.42 22.24 -15.73
N THR A 152 6.51 22.58 -16.42
CA THR A 152 6.98 23.94 -16.73
C THR A 152 6.83 24.30 -18.21
N SER A 153 6.43 23.33 -19.06
CA SER A 153 6.38 23.51 -20.52
C SER A 153 5.22 24.37 -21.03
N CYS A 154 4.18 24.60 -20.22
CA CYS A 154 2.97 25.31 -20.65
C CYS A 154 2.66 26.57 -19.81
N HIS A 155 3.09 26.59 -18.55
CA HIS A 155 2.88 27.68 -17.61
C HIS A 155 3.88 27.53 -16.45
N GLU A 156 3.92 28.52 -15.56
CA GLU A 156 4.72 28.42 -14.33
C GLU A 156 4.27 27.22 -13.48
N ARG A 157 5.24 26.48 -12.94
CA ARG A 157 4.98 25.29 -12.14
C ARG A 157 4.30 25.67 -10.82
N ARG A 158 3.21 24.97 -10.50
CA ARG A 158 2.49 25.11 -9.23
C ARG A 158 3.36 24.67 -8.04
N ILE A 159 3.27 25.37 -6.93
CA ILE A 159 4.03 25.04 -5.71
C ILE A 159 3.31 23.91 -4.93
N PRO A 160 3.95 22.75 -4.65
CA PRO A 160 3.35 21.60 -3.97
C PRO A 160 2.54 21.94 -2.72
N HIS A 161 3.13 22.73 -1.81
CA HIS A 161 2.58 23.05 -0.50
C HIS A 161 1.55 24.21 -0.51
N LYS A 162 1.10 24.69 -1.68
CA LYS A 162 -0.02 25.65 -1.79
C LYS A 162 -1.39 24.95 -1.94
N TYR A 163 -1.40 23.64 -2.15
CA TYR A 163 -2.61 22.84 -2.37
C TYR A 163 -2.68 21.66 -1.39
N THR A 164 -3.88 21.15 -1.11
CA THR A 164 -4.06 19.89 -0.37
C THR A 164 -3.75 18.69 -1.24
N ALA A 165 -3.48 17.54 -0.60
CA ALA A 165 -3.34 16.26 -1.29
C ALA A 165 -4.58 15.92 -2.14
N ASN A 166 -5.77 16.32 -1.68
CA ASN A 166 -7.01 16.09 -2.41
C ASN A 166 -7.21 17.06 -3.59
N GLN A 167 -6.76 18.31 -3.47
CA GLN A 167 -6.78 19.28 -4.58
C GLN A 167 -5.88 18.85 -5.74
N TRP A 168 -4.72 18.25 -5.44
CA TRP A 168 -3.80 17.73 -6.46
C TRP A 168 -4.43 16.70 -7.41
N VAL A 169 -5.41 15.91 -6.94
CA VAL A 169 -6.14 14.96 -7.79
C VAL A 169 -6.83 15.68 -8.96
N GLY A 170 -7.52 16.79 -8.69
CA GLY A 170 -8.21 17.58 -9.71
C GLY A 170 -7.23 18.30 -10.63
N LEU A 171 -6.20 18.92 -10.04
CA LEU A 171 -5.18 19.65 -10.80
C LEU A 171 -4.45 18.73 -11.78
N LEU A 172 -4.00 17.56 -11.32
CA LEU A 172 -3.25 16.65 -12.19
C LEU A 172 -4.16 15.89 -13.17
N LYS A 173 -5.44 15.66 -12.86
CA LYS A 173 -6.41 15.12 -13.84
C LYS A 173 -6.48 16.01 -15.09
N VAL A 174 -6.37 17.31 -14.91
CA VAL A 174 -6.42 18.31 -16.00
C VAL A 174 -5.06 18.46 -16.68
N MET A 175 -3.98 18.62 -15.92
CA MET A 175 -2.65 18.92 -16.49
C MET A 175 -1.88 17.67 -16.94
N GLY A 176 -1.97 16.57 -16.20
CA GLY A 176 -1.21 15.33 -16.42
C GLY A 176 -1.29 14.80 -17.85
N PRO A 177 -2.48 14.65 -18.45
CA PRO A 177 -2.61 14.17 -19.83
C PRO A 177 -1.91 15.07 -20.87
N ARG A 178 -1.77 16.37 -20.60
CA ARG A 178 -1.12 17.32 -21.53
C ARG A 178 0.40 17.17 -21.59
N THR A 179 0.99 16.46 -20.63
CA THR A 179 2.45 16.23 -20.58
C THR A 179 2.92 15.15 -21.57
N GLY A 180 1.99 14.36 -22.14
CA GLY A 180 2.32 13.17 -22.93
C GLY A 180 2.94 12.02 -22.13
N LEU A 181 3.07 12.15 -20.81
CA LEU A 181 3.65 11.11 -19.96
C LEU A 181 2.75 9.87 -19.88
N PRO A 182 3.32 8.66 -19.77
CA PRO A 182 2.56 7.46 -19.45
C PRO A 182 1.77 7.61 -18.13
N LYS A 183 0.63 6.91 -18.02
CA LYS A 183 -0.25 7.02 -16.83
C LYS A 183 0.46 6.75 -15.52
N ASP A 184 1.37 5.76 -15.45
CA ASP A 184 2.12 5.47 -14.22
C ASP A 184 3.03 6.63 -13.81
N LYS A 185 3.65 7.32 -14.78
CA LYS A 185 4.46 8.51 -14.49
C LYS A 185 3.60 9.69 -14.01
N GLN A 186 2.42 9.86 -14.59
CA GLN A 186 1.45 10.84 -14.06
C GLN A 186 1.01 10.49 -12.63
N GLN A 187 0.75 9.22 -12.32
CA GLN A 187 0.39 8.80 -10.95
C GLN A 187 1.56 8.93 -9.97
N LEU A 188 2.79 8.70 -10.42
CA LEU A 188 3.99 8.92 -9.63
C LEU A 188 4.14 10.40 -9.25
N ILE A 189 4.00 11.31 -10.22
CA ILE A 189 3.96 12.75 -9.97
C ILE A 189 2.82 13.11 -9.00
N LEU A 190 1.62 12.55 -9.19
CA LEU A 190 0.49 12.80 -8.29
C LEU A 190 0.86 12.47 -6.86
N LYS A 191 1.40 11.27 -6.64
CA LYS A 191 1.72 10.77 -5.30
C LYS A 191 2.84 11.59 -4.66
N PHE A 192 3.87 11.96 -5.42
CA PHE A 192 4.91 12.89 -5.00
C PHE A 192 4.35 14.23 -4.54
N LEU A 193 3.45 14.85 -5.32
CA LEU A 193 2.81 16.12 -4.98
C LEU A 193 1.89 15.99 -3.76
N GLN A 194 1.19 14.86 -3.67
CA GLN A 194 0.28 14.58 -2.57
C GLN A 194 0.98 14.37 -1.23
N PHE A 195 2.20 13.82 -1.20
CA PHE A 195 3.02 13.72 0.03
C PHE A 195 3.77 15.01 0.37
N ARG A 196 3.85 15.96 -0.57
CA ARG A 196 4.45 17.30 -0.37
C ARG A 196 3.38 18.40 -0.33
N ALA A 197 2.14 18.01 -0.11
CA ALA A 197 1.00 18.93 -0.08
C ALA A 197 0.92 19.64 1.28
N LYS A 198 0.15 20.72 1.34
CA LYS A 198 0.07 21.58 2.53
C LYS A 198 -0.38 20.85 3.81
N ASP A 199 -1.16 19.78 3.64
CA ASP A 199 -1.82 19.01 4.68
C ASP A 199 -1.22 17.61 4.89
N THR A 200 -0.01 17.39 4.36
CA THR A 200 0.71 16.10 4.41
C THR A 200 2.23 16.21 4.45
N ARG A 201 2.83 17.36 4.09
CA ARG A 201 4.29 17.55 4.02
C ARG A 201 5.04 17.29 5.32
N ASP A 202 4.35 17.35 6.46
CA ASP A 202 4.90 17.13 7.79
C ASP A 202 4.64 15.69 8.29
N LEU A 203 4.05 14.84 7.45
CA LEU A 203 3.82 13.41 7.71
C LEU A 203 4.90 12.56 7.04
N PRO A 204 5.19 11.35 7.57
CA PRO A 204 6.13 10.43 6.94
C PRO A 204 5.74 10.17 5.48
N ALA A 205 6.69 10.41 4.56
CA ALA A 205 6.44 10.39 3.13
C ALA A 205 6.40 8.95 2.60
N GLY A 206 5.30 8.25 2.83
CA GLY A 206 5.07 6.95 2.21
C GLY A 206 5.96 5.83 2.75
N ASP A 207 6.40 5.94 4.00
CA ASP A 207 6.95 4.83 4.80
C ASP A 207 6.01 3.61 4.83
#